data_AF-A0A6A4VS49-F1
#
_entry.id   AF-A0A6A4VS49-F1
#
_cell.length_a   1.000
_cell.length_b   1.000
_cell.length_c   1.000
_cell.angle_alpha   90.00
_cell.angle_beta   90.00
_cell.angle_gamma   90.00
#
_symmetry.space_group_name_H-M   'P 1'
#
loop_
_entity.id
_entity.type
_entity.pdbx_description
1 polymer ?
#
loop_
_entity_poly.entity_id
_entity_poly.type
_entity_poly.pdbx_seq_one_letter_code
_entity_poly.pdbx_strand_id
1 'polypeptide(L)'
;MLRMVLCITGIPIETIPQDSRTLFQLYPHLKEGARHLCSLPAKCVGPAGLLYVSQRELAVTVPHDKNVSVLGTDDCTTCHMAVFRHTGIAVTAKLI
;
A
#
# COMPACT_ATOMS: atom_id res chain seq x y z
N MET A 1 9.70 -23.60 8.17
CA MET A 1 9.29 -22.22 8.47
C MET A 1 9.68 -21.37 7.28
N LEU A 2 8.73 -20.75 6.57
CA LEU A 2 9.06 -19.92 5.40
C LEU A 2 9.71 -18.62 5.88
N ARG A 3 10.88 -18.27 5.33
CA ARG A 3 11.55 -17.00 5.61
C ARG A 3 10.93 -15.93 4.73
N MET A 4 10.23 -14.97 5.34
CA MET A 4 9.72 -13.80 4.62
C MET A 4 10.87 -12.83 4.35
N VAL A 5 11.00 -12.39 3.10
CA VAL A 5 12.01 -11.43 2.64
C VAL A 5 11.33 -10.25 1.96
N LEU A 6 11.88 -9.06 2.15
CA LEU A 6 11.49 -7.88 1.37
C LEU A 6 12.41 -7.78 0.16
N CYS A 7 11.82 -7.69 -1.03
CA CYS A 7 12.57 -7.49 -2.27
C CYS A 7 12.24 -6.12 -2.86
N ILE A 8 13.26 -5.42 -3.36
CA ILE A 8 13.11 -4.20 -4.17
C ILE A 8 13.56 -4.55 -5.58
N THR A 9 12.69 -4.28 -6.56
CA THR A 9 12.91 -4.66 -7.98
C THR A 9 13.27 -6.15 -8.16
N GLY A 10 12.71 -7.04 -7.33
CA GLY A 10 12.98 -8.48 -7.36
C GLY A 10 14.24 -8.93 -6.62
N ILE A 11 15.05 -8.00 -6.11
CA ILE A 11 16.29 -8.30 -5.37
C ILE A 11 16.00 -8.25 -3.86
N PRO A 12 16.28 -9.33 -3.09
CA PRO A 12 16.15 -9.32 -1.64
C PRO A 12 17.04 -8.26 -1.00
N ILE A 13 16.51 -7.50 -0.04
CA ILE A 13 17.34 -6.57 0.74
C ILE A 13 18.00 -7.30 1.91
N GLU A 14 19.29 -7.06 2.12
CA GLU A 14 20.03 -7.67 3.23
C GLU A 14 19.94 -6.82 4.50
N THR A 15 19.97 -5.50 4.36
CA THR A 15 19.88 -4.53 5.46
C THR A 15 18.60 -3.71 5.31
N ILE A 16 17.79 -3.69 6.36
CA ILE A 16 16.57 -2.88 6.41
C ILE A 16 16.98 -1.42 6.65
N PRO A 17 16.59 -0.47 5.77
CA PRO A 17 16.86 0.95 5.99
C PRO A 17 16.19 1.43 7.29
N GLN A 18 16.91 2.24 8.07
CA GLN A 18 16.40 2.74 9.36
C GLN A 18 15.25 3.73 9.22
N ASP A 19 15.21 4.47 8.10
CA ASP A 19 14.19 5.48 7.82
C ASP A 19 13.92 5.61 6.30
N SER A 20 12.85 6.33 5.97
CA SER A 20 12.44 6.56 4.58
C SER A 20 13.45 7.40 3.79
N ARG A 21 14.21 8.28 4.45
CA ARG A 21 15.26 9.07 3.81
C ARG A 21 16.37 8.17 3.27
N THR A 22 16.85 7.25 4.11
CA THR A 22 17.86 6.24 3.78
C THR A 22 17.33 5.30 2.70
N LEU A 23 16.07 4.88 2.79
CA LEU A 23 15.42 4.08 1.73
C LEU A 23 15.47 4.79 0.37
N PHE A 24 15.13 6.08 0.29
CA PHE A 24 15.17 6.83 -0.96
C PHE A 24 16.59 7.13 -1.47
N GLN A 25 17.58 7.21 -0.59
CA GLN A 25 18.99 7.32 -1.00
C GLN A 25 19.48 6.01 -1.63
N LEU A 26 19.12 4.87 -1.04
CA LEU A 26 19.49 3.54 -1.54
C LEU A 26 18.72 3.15 -2.80
N TYR A 27 17.46 3.58 -2.92
CA TYR A 27 16.57 3.24 -4.03
C TYR A 27 15.88 4.48 -4.63
N PRO A 28 16.60 5.34 -5.40
CA PRO A 28 16.07 6.61 -5.88
C PRO A 28 14.81 6.51 -6.74
N HIS A 29 14.60 5.40 -7.45
CA HIS A 29 13.40 5.17 -8.25
C HIS A 29 12.11 5.14 -7.42
N LEU A 30 12.18 4.74 -6.15
CA LEU A 30 11.03 4.80 -5.23
C LEU A 30 10.63 6.24 -4.91
N LYS A 31 11.60 7.16 -4.87
CA LYS A 31 11.34 8.59 -4.65
C LYS A 31 10.54 9.18 -5.81
N GLU A 32 10.83 8.76 -7.04
CA GLU A 32 10.09 9.19 -8.22
C GLU A 32 8.63 8.69 -8.20
N GLY A 33 8.42 7.42 -7.83
CA GLY A 33 7.07 6.88 -7.61
C GLY A 33 6.31 7.63 -6.51
N ALA A 34 6.96 7.95 -5.39
CA ALA A 34 6.37 8.75 -4.32
C ALA A 34 6.00 10.16 -4.80
N ARG A 35 6.90 10.82 -5.56
CA ARG A 35 6.64 12.15 -6.14
C ARG A 35 5.44 12.13 -7.09
N HIS A 36 5.34 11.10 -7.93
CA HIS A 36 4.19 10.92 -8.80
C HIS A 36 2.90 10.78 -7.99
N LEU A 37 2.88 9.90 -6.99
CA LEU A 37 1.71 9.70 -6.11
C LEU A 37 1.29 10.99 -5.41
N CYS A 38 2.23 11.74 -4.84
CA CYS A 38 1.97 13.03 -4.18
C CYS A 38 1.49 14.13 -5.14
N SER A 39 1.77 14.00 -6.44
CA SER A 39 1.31 14.96 -7.45
C SER A 39 -0.11 14.71 -7.94
N LEU A 40 -0.67 13.51 -7.65
CA LEU A 40 -2.04 13.18 -8.07
C LEU A 40 -3.03 14.03 -7.27
N PRO A 41 -4.03 14.65 -7.92
CA PRO A 41 -5.09 15.36 -7.20
C PRO A 41 -5.91 14.36 -6.39
N ALA A 42 -6.30 14.77 -5.18
CA ALA A 42 -7.24 14.01 -4.36
C ALA A 42 -8.55 13.78 -5.13
N LYS A 43 -9.07 12.56 -5.06
CA LYS A 43 -10.33 12.17 -5.71
C LYS A 43 -11.39 11.93 -4.66
N CYS A 44 -12.56 12.54 -4.83
CA CYS A 44 -13.74 12.19 -4.06
C CYS A 44 -14.25 10.83 -4.54
N VAL A 45 -14.18 9.81 -3.69
CA VAL A 45 -14.69 8.47 -3.98
C VAL A 45 -16.09 8.35 -3.37
N GLY A 46 -17.09 8.05 -4.21
CA GLY A 46 -18.47 7.82 -3.76
C GLY A 46 -18.64 6.47 -3.04
N PRO A 47 -19.79 6.25 -2.39
CA PRO A 47 -20.02 5.03 -1.59
C PRO A 47 -20.22 3.77 -2.43
N ALA A 48 -20.55 3.90 -3.72
CA ALA A 48 -20.82 2.77 -4.60
C ALA A 48 -19.55 1.92 -4.79
N GLY A 49 -19.58 0.69 -4.27
CA GLY A 49 -18.46 -0.25 -4.39
C GLY A 49 -17.24 0.10 -3.53
N LEU A 50 -17.35 1.04 -2.59
CA LEU A 50 -16.30 1.40 -1.64
C LEU A 50 -16.43 0.57 -0.37
N LEU A 51 -15.35 -0.09 0.02
CA LEU A 51 -15.15 -0.61 1.37
C LEU A 51 -14.14 0.30 2.09
N TYR A 52 -14.66 1.13 3.00
CA TYR A 52 -13.84 1.99 3.84
C TYR A 52 -13.23 1.18 4.98
N VAL A 53 -11.93 1.39 5.24
CA VAL A 53 -11.15 0.69 6.26
C VAL A 53 -10.72 1.71 7.31
N SER A 54 -11.22 1.56 8.52
CA SER A 54 -10.92 2.47 9.63
C SER A 54 -9.55 2.16 10.26
N GLN A 55 -9.07 3.05 11.12
CA GLN A 55 -7.82 2.83 11.85
C GLN A 55 -7.85 1.52 12.64
N ARG A 56 -6.79 0.73 12.53
CA ARG A 56 -6.64 -0.63 13.10
C ARG A 56 -7.54 -1.70 12.48
N GLU A 57 -8.20 -1.41 11.36
CA GLU A 57 -8.93 -2.41 10.59
C GLU A 57 -8.08 -2.97 9.43
N LEU A 58 -8.53 -4.12 8.93
CA LEU A 58 -7.95 -4.82 7.80
C LEU A 58 -9.06 -5.29 6.89
N ALA A 59 -8.91 -5.05 5.60
CA ALA A 59 -9.80 -5.54 4.56
C ALA A 59 -9.01 -6.28 3.48
N VAL A 60 -9.62 -7.34 2.94
CA VAL A 60 -9.10 -8.11 1.81
C VAL A 60 -10.23 -8.29 0.83
N THR A 61 -9.93 -8.08 -0.46
CA THR A 61 -10.85 -8.41 -1.53
C THR A 61 -10.11 -9.04 -2.70
N VAL A 62 -10.86 -9.56 -3.66
CA VAL A 62 -10.38 -10.20 -4.89
C VAL A 62 -11.02 -9.54 -6.10
N PRO A 63 -10.41 -9.59 -7.30
CA PRO A 63 -10.96 -8.95 -8.49
C PRO A 63 -12.38 -9.38 -8.89
N HIS A 64 -12.84 -10.54 -8.43
CA HIS A 64 -14.17 -11.08 -8.73
C HIS A 64 -15.24 -10.73 -7.69
N ASP A 65 -14.91 -9.91 -6.69
CA ASP A 65 -15.89 -9.41 -5.72
C ASP A 65 -16.82 -8.40 -6.41
N LYS A 66 -18.09 -8.75 -6.54
CA LYS A 66 -19.10 -7.91 -7.20
C LYS A 66 -19.55 -6.70 -6.36
N ASN A 67 -19.26 -6.71 -5.06
CA ASN A 67 -19.72 -5.69 -4.13
C ASN A 67 -18.64 -4.67 -3.80
N VAL A 68 -17.36 -5.05 -3.92
CA VAL A 68 -16.22 -4.20 -3.55
C VAL A 68 -15.34 -3.98 -4.78
N SER A 69 -15.25 -2.73 -5.21
CA SER A 69 -14.40 -2.27 -6.32
C SER A 69 -13.23 -1.39 -5.85
N VAL A 70 -13.37 -0.76 -4.68
CA VAL A 70 -12.37 0.13 -4.10
C VAL A 70 -12.22 -0.19 -2.61
N LEU A 71 -10.98 -0.37 -2.17
CA LEU A 71 -10.60 -0.28 -0.76
C LEU A 71 -10.04 1.12 -0.51
N GLY A 72 -10.48 1.78 0.55
CA GLY A 72 -10.02 3.13 0.88
C GLY A 72 -9.94 3.37 2.37
N THR A 73 -9.12 4.34 2.76
CA THR A 73 -9.03 4.87 4.12
C THR A 73 -8.64 6.35 4.02
N ASP A 74 -8.86 7.11 5.08
CA ASP A 74 -8.49 8.52 5.16
C ASP A 74 -7.97 8.84 6.57
N ASP A 75 -7.70 10.12 6.86
CA ASP A 75 -7.27 10.64 8.16
C ASP A 75 -5.96 10.03 8.70
N CYS A 76 -5.10 9.57 7.79
CA CYS A 76 -3.78 9.03 8.10
C CYS A 76 -2.76 10.15 8.44
N THR A 77 -2.87 10.73 9.64
CA THR A 77 -1.98 11.80 10.09
C THR A 77 -0.59 11.28 10.52
N THR A 78 -0.56 10.30 11.42
CA THR A 78 0.67 9.65 11.92
C THR A 78 0.66 8.13 11.78
N CYS A 79 -0.52 7.55 11.58
CA CYS A 79 -0.69 6.15 11.19
C CYS A 79 -0.33 5.93 9.71
N HIS A 80 -0.19 4.67 9.31
CA HIS A 80 0.26 4.34 7.96
C HIS A 80 -0.71 3.38 7.28
N MET A 81 -1.15 3.73 6.06
CA MET A 81 -1.85 2.79 5.19
C MET A 81 -0.84 1.88 4.48
N ALA A 82 -1.05 0.57 4.57
CA ALA A 82 -0.29 -0.43 3.83
C ALA A 82 -1.20 -1.22 2.88
N VAL A 83 -0.80 -1.29 1.61
CA VAL A 83 -1.49 -2.07 0.57
C VAL A 83 -0.59 -3.21 0.11
N PHE A 84 -1.07 -4.45 0.26
CA PHE A 84 -0.41 -5.65 -0.21
C PHE A 84 -1.23 -6.25 -1.35
N ARG A 85 -0.62 -6.43 -2.51
CA ARG A 85 -1.29 -7.01 -3.67
C ARG A 85 -0.57 -8.27 -4.12
N HIS A 86 -1.28 -9.39 -4.09
CA HIS A 86 -0.90 -10.57 -4.85
C HIS A 86 -1.40 -10.38 -6.29
N THR A 87 -0.47 -10.18 -7.22
CA THR A 87 -0.79 -9.82 -8.62
C THR A 87 -1.70 -10.81 -9.33
N GLY A 88 -1.73 -12.08 -8.89
CA GLY A 88 -2.59 -13.11 -9.48
C GLY A 88 -4.00 -13.25 -8.90
N ILE A 89 -4.32 -12.75 -7.69
CA ILE A 89 -5.55 -13.21 -7.00
C ILE A 89 -6.19 -12.20 -6.03
N ALA A 90 -5.43 -11.40 -5.28
CA ALA A 90 -5.99 -10.62 -4.17
C ALA A 90 -5.29 -9.29 -3.90
N VAL A 91 -6.06 -8.35 -3.34
CA VAL A 91 -5.57 -7.08 -2.79
C VAL A 91 -6.01 -6.99 -1.33
N THR A 92 -5.05 -6.73 -0.45
CA THR A 92 -5.23 -6.52 0.99
C THR A 92 -4.85 -5.09 1.33
N ALA A 93 -5.70 -4.38 2.07
CA ALA A 93 -5.37 -3.09 2.67
C ALA A 93 -5.45 -3.20 4.19
N LYS A 94 -4.42 -2.72 4.88
CA LYS A 94 -4.35 -2.68 6.34
C LYS A 94 -3.91 -1.29 6.78
N LEU A 95 -4.61 -0.74 7.78
CA LEU A 95 -4.17 0.47 8.47
C LEU A 95 -3.50 0.07 9.79
N ILE A 96 -2.25 0.51 9.97
CA ILE A 96 -1.44 0.30 11.18
C ILE A 96 -1.38 1.59 12.00
#